data_AF-A0A953MBD4-F1
#
_entry.id   AF-A0A953MBD4-F1
#
_cell.length_a   1.000
_cell.length_b   1.000
_cell.length_c   1.000
_cell.angle_alpha   90.00
_cell.angle_beta   90.00
_cell.angle_gamma   90.00
#
_symmetry.space_group_name_H-M   'P 1'
#
loop_
_entity.id
_entity.type
_entity.pdbx_description
1 polymer ?
#
loop_
_entity_poly.entity_id
_entity_poly.type
_entity_poly.pdbx_seq_one_letter_code
_entity_poly.pdbx_strand_id
1 'polypeptide(L)'
;MNSLDLKVRENELKKRLRYDYIWGRKQNNRLDKLTNFIYDVFYFDELIKSISKHSAANDSDFFNYALNRWYNFWSANAVEKIFCSFDKIKPALNHRDRLVDFEIEGIKFDHKTSIFPENYPFSLEHAQSNKKSLIEWLYKNQSQQQRKHLKNRLFIVLYDMRLKQHWKLKSELIWLSKIISEYTTKFDAGNLIRLELVKGEATLSDIIWGIRS
;
A
#
# COMPACT_ATOMS: atom_id res chain seq x y z
N MET A 1 16.67 -3.08 4.92
CA MET A 1 16.82 -1.65 4.51
C MET A 1 17.46 -0.90 5.67
N ASN A 2 18.51 -0.11 5.43
CA ASN A 2 19.13 0.64 6.52
C ASN A 2 18.30 1.91 6.85
N SER A 3 18.52 2.48 8.03
CA SER A 3 17.75 3.66 8.49
C SER A 3 17.94 4.89 7.61
N LEU A 4 19.07 5.01 6.92
CA LEU A 4 19.38 6.16 6.06
C LEU A 4 18.55 6.11 4.76
N ASP A 5 18.50 4.95 4.10
CA ASP A 5 17.67 4.73 2.90
C ASP A 5 16.18 4.96 3.21
N LEU A 6 15.71 4.48 4.36
CA LEU A 6 14.33 4.69 4.80
C LEU A 6 13.99 6.17 4.96
N LYS A 7 14.89 6.95 5.56
CA LYS A 7 14.71 8.39 5.77
C LYS A 7 14.74 9.16 4.44
N VAL A 8 15.63 8.80 3.52
CA VAL A 8 15.65 9.37 2.15
C VAL A 8 14.32 9.08 1.46
N ARG A 9 13.82 7.84 1.55
CA ARG A 9 12.56 7.45 0.92
C ARG A 9 11.35 8.21 1.46
N GLU A 10 11.28 8.33 2.77
CA GLU A 10 10.25 9.10 3.45
C GLU A 10 10.27 10.56 3.00
N ASN A 11 11.45 11.18 2.95
CA ASN A 11 11.60 12.57 2.52
C ASN A 11 11.12 12.78 1.07
N GLU A 12 11.49 11.91 0.13
CA GLU A 12 11.03 12.00 -1.26
C GLU A 12 9.51 11.82 -1.37
N LEU A 13 8.93 10.83 -0.69
CA LEU A 13 7.47 10.65 -0.65
C LEU A 13 6.76 11.85 -0.04
N LYS A 14 7.34 12.49 0.98
CA LYS A 14 6.79 13.70 1.61
C LYS A 14 6.77 14.91 0.67
N LYS A 15 7.66 14.99 -0.33
CA LYS A 15 7.61 16.06 -1.35
C LYS A 15 6.31 16.03 -2.16
N ARG A 16 5.70 14.85 -2.36
CA ARG A 16 4.40 14.70 -3.03
C ARG A 16 3.25 15.35 -2.25
N LEU A 17 3.40 15.60 -0.95
CA LEU A 17 2.33 16.16 -0.11
C LEU A 17 2.02 17.64 -0.42
N ARG A 18 2.86 18.30 -1.23
CA ARG A 18 2.65 19.68 -1.72
C ARG A 18 1.51 19.80 -2.73
N TYR A 19 1.04 18.69 -3.29
CA TYR A 19 -0.03 18.62 -4.29
C TYR A 19 -1.23 17.88 -3.72
N ASP A 20 -2.43 18.20 -4.19
CA ASP A 20 -3.65 17.54 -3.75
C ASP A 20 -3.73 16.07 -4.19
N TYR A 21 -4.53 15.26 -3.50
CA TYR A 21 -4.75 13.86 -3.83
C TYR A 21 -6.00 13.69 -4.71
N ILE A 22 -5.87 14.07 -5.97
CA ILE A 22 -6.96 14.10 -6.96
C ILE A 22 -6.74 12.97 -7.96
N TRP A 23 -7.67 12.02 -8.10
CA TRP A 23 -7.61 10.99 -9.14
C TRP A 23 -8.27 11.41 -10.46
N GLY A 24 -9.18 12.39 -10.42
CA GLY A 24 -9.92 12.82 -11.60
C GLY A 24 -10.74 11.67 -12.20
N ARG A 25 -10.54 11.38 -13.49
CA ARG A 25 -11.23 10.31 -14.22
C ARG A 25 -10.81 8.91 -13.77
N LYS A 26 -11.71 7.95 -13.95
CA LYS A 26 -11.45 6.53 -13.67
C LYS A 26 -10.27 6.02 -14.52
N GLN A 27 -9.37 5.27 -13.90
CA GLN A 27 -8.18 4.66 -14.52
C GLN A 27 -8.53 4.01 -15.87
N ASN A 28 -7.75 4.36 -16.90
CA ASN A 28 -7.85 3.77 -18.23
C ASN A 28 -6.47 3.38 -18.77
N ASN A 29 -6.46 2.44 -19.72
CA ASN A 29 -5.24 1.84 -20.26
C ASN A 29 -4.29 2.87 -20.93
N ARG A 30 -4.81 4.01 -21.39
CA ARG A 30 -3.99 5.06 -22.01
C ARG A 30 -3.13 5.77 -20.97
N LEU A 31 -3.76 6.31 -19.91
CA LEU A 31 -3.02 7.00 -18.85
C LEU A 31 -2.03 6.07 -18.12
N ASP A 32 -2.38 4.79 -17.97
CA ASP A 32 -1.45 3.79 -17.47
C ASP A 32 -0.18 3.71 -18.31
N LYS A 33 -0.31 3.60 -19.65
CA LYS A 33 0.85 3.55 -20.56
C LYS A 33 1.67 4.84 -20.53
N LEU A 34 1.01 6.00 -20.57
CA LEU A 34 1.67 7.30 -20.59
C LEU A 34 2.46 7.57 -19.30
N THR A 35 2.05 6.98 -18.18
CA THR A 35 2.70 7.19 -16.88
C THR A 35 3.55 6.00 -16.44
N ASN A 36 4.03 5.13 -17.35
CA ASN A 36 4.86 3.99 -16.96
C ASN A 36 6.25 4.37 -16.44
N PHE A 37 6.78 5.52 -16.89
CA PHE A 37 8.08 6.02 -16.42
C PHE A 37 8.15 6.22 -14.89
N ILE A 38 7.00 6.32 -14.20
CA ILE A 38 6.95 6.47 -12.74
C ILE A 38 7.58 5.30 -11.99
N TYR A 39 7.65 4.12 -12.60
CA TYR A 39 8.24 2.93 -11.99
C TYR A 39 9.78 2.98 -11.97
N ASP A 40 10.38 3.76 -12.86
CA ASP A 40 11.84 3.89 -13.01
C ASP A 40 12.38 5.20 -12.39
N VAL A 41 11.49 6.13 -12.03
CA VAL A 41 11.86 7.45 -11.48
C VAL A 41 11.53 7.52 -10.00
N PHE A 42 12.55 7.44 -9.16
CA PHE A 42 12.38 7.48 -7.71
C PHE A 42 12.36 8.90 -7.14
N TYR A 43 13.29 9.79 -7.51
CA TYR A 43 13.35 11.11 -6.88
C TYR A 43 12.18 12.00 -7.34
N PHE A 44 11.54 12.69 -6.40
CA PHE A 44 10.32 13.44 -6.70
C PHE A 44 10.59 14.60 -7.68
N ASP A 45 11.74 15.26 -7.56
CA ASP A 45 12.09 16.37 -8.45
C ASP A 45 12.37 15.87 -9.89
N GLU A 46 12.86 14.64 -10.04
CA GLU A 46 12.99 13.98 -11.34
C GLU A 46 11.65 13.56 -11.94
N LEU A 47 10.71 13.12 -11.08
CA LEU A 47 9.34 12.85 -11.49
C LEU A 47 8.70 14.12 -12.08
N ILE A 48 8.80 15.26 -11.39
CA ILE A 48 8.25 16.53 -11.87
C ILE A 48 8.89 16.94 -13.21
N LYS A 49 10.21 16.80 -13.35
CA LYS A 49 10.92 17.04 -14.62
C LYS A 49 10.45 16.10 -15.74
N SER A 50 10.16 14.85 -15.41
CA SER A 50 9.70 13.85 -16.38
C SER A 50 8.27 14.15 -16.85
N ILE A 51 7.39 14.54 -15.92
CA ILE A 51 6.02 14.96 -16.23
C ILE A 51 6.03 16.22 -17.11
N SER A 52 6.84 17.23 -16.78
CA SER A 52 6.86 18.50 -17.51
C SER A 52 7.40 18.39 -18.94
N LYS A 53 8.27 17.42 -19.21
CA LYS A 53 8.81 17.14 -20.56
C LYS A 53 7.89 16.23 -21.39
N HIS A 54 6.87 15.64 -20.79
CA HIS A 54 5.97 14.72 -21.49
C HIS A 54 5.03 15.48 -22.43
N SER A 55 4.67 14.90 -23.58
CA SER A 55 3.75 15.53 -24.56
C SER A 55 2.33 15.80 -24.01
N ALA A 56 2.01 15.27 -22.83
CA ALA A 56 0.75 15.43 -22.14
C ALA A 56 0.86 16.37 -20.92
N ALA A 57 1.96 17.11 -20.75
CA ALA A 57 2.23 17.93 -19.57
C ALA A 57 1.15 19.00 -19.30
N ASN A 58 0.46 19.48 -20.33
CA ASN A 58 -0.62 20.47 -20.22
C ASN A 58 -1.96 19.86 -19.77
N ASP A 59 -2.03 18.53 -19.64
CA ASP A 59 -3.22 17.82 -19.15
C ASP A 59 -3.12 17.62 -17.64
N SER A 60 -4.00 18.30 -16.89
CA SER A 60 -4.04 18.21 -15.43
C SER A 60 -4.43 16.81 -14.92
N ASP A 61 -5.24 16.06 -15.68
CA ASP A 61 -5.56 14.67 -15.35
C ASP A 61 -4.29 13.81 -15.46
N PHE A 62 -3.47 14.01 -16.51
CA PHE A 62 -2.19 13.30 -16.65
C PHE A 62 -1.23 13.60 -15.49
N PHE A 63 -1.07 14.88 -15.13
CA PHE A 63 -0.20 15.30 -14.02
C PHE A 63 -0.62 14.62 -12.70
N ASN A 64 -1.89 14.76 -12.32
CA ASN A 64 -2.42 14.18 -11.08
C ASN A 64 -2.34 12.64 -11.08
N TYR A 65 -2.61 12.02 -12.22
CA TYR A 65 -2.54 10.57 -12.38
C TYR A 65 -1.11 10.05 -12.18
N ALA A 66 -0.12 10.72 -12.79
CA ALA A 66 1.30 10.38 -12.64
C ALA A 66 1.74 10.48 -11.16
N LEU A 67 1.40 11.58 -10.48
CA LEU A 67 1.74 11.77 -9.05
C LEU A 67 1.13 10.68 -8.16
N ASN A 68 -0.14 10.32 -8.39
CA ASN A 68 -0.80 9.31 -7.57
C ASN A 68 -0.27 7.91 -7.84
N ARG A 69 0.01 7.56 -9.10
CA ARG A 69 0.62 6.25 -9.43
C ARG A 69 2.02 6.15 -8.82
N TRP A 70 2.84 7.19 -8.97
CA TRP A 70 4.18 7.27 -8.36
C TRP A 70 4.10 7.09 -6.85
N TYR A 71 3.23 7.84 -6.17
CA TYR A 71 3.13 7.80 -4.72
C TYR A 71 2.65 6.44 -4.21
N ASN A 72 1.64 5.85 -4.85
CA ASN A 72 1.14 4.53 -4.47
C ASN A 72 2.16 3.43 -4.72
N PHE A 73 2.90 3.49 -5.84
CA PHE A 73 3.94 2.51 -6.15
C PHE A 73 5.10 2.60 -5.16
N TRP A 74 5.70 3.78 -4.99
CA TRP A 74 6.90 3.92 -4.17
C TRP A 74 6.64 3.81 -2.67
N SER A 75 5.44 4.19 -2.18
CA SER A 75 5.05 3.90 -0.79
C SER A 75 4.83 2.41 -0.56
N ALA A 76 4.20 1.68 -1.50
CA ALA A 76 4.06 0.24 -1.39
C ALA A 76 5.43 -0.46 -1.42
N ASN A 77 6.27 -0.13 -2.40
CA ASN A 77 7.64 -0.66 -2.51
C ASN A 77 8.47 -0.39 -1.25
N ALA A 78 8.32 0.77 -0.61
CA ALA A 78 9.01 1.05 0.64
C ALA A 78 8.51 0.17 1.79
N VAL A 79 7.20 -0.06 1.89
CA VAL A 79 6.61 -0.96 2.89
C VAL A 79 7.07 -2.40 2.70
N GLU A 80 7.12 -2.90 1.46
CA GLU A 80 7.70 -4.21 1.14
C GLU A 80 9.14 -4.32 1.67
N LYS A 81 9.97 -3.31 1.39
CA LYS A 81 11.36 -3.25 1.88
C LYS A 81 11.47 -3.17 3.40
N ILE A 82 10.49 -2.60 4.09
CA ILE A 82 10.39 -2.58 5.55
C ILE A 82 10.15 -4.00 6.05
N PHE A 83 9.15 -4.71 5.53
CA PHE A 83 8.89 -6.11 5.90
C PHE A 83 10.14 -6.97 5.72
N CYS A 84 10.72 -6.93 4.52
CA CYS A 84 11.91 -7.69 4.16
C CYS A 84 13.19 -7.26 4.90
N SER A 85 13.12 -6.28 5.80
CA SER A 85 14.26 -5.89 6.65
C SER A 85 14.29 -6.56 8.02
N PHE A 86 13.22 -7.26 8.40
CA PHE A 86 13.15 -7.95 9.69
C PHE A 86 13.56 -9.42 9.56
N ASP A 87 14.35 -9.93 10.49
CA ASP A 87 14.97 -11.27 10.43
C ASP A 87 13.97 -12.43 10.28
N LYS A 88 12.75 -12.27 10.82
CA LYS A 88 11.69 -13.29 10.75
C LYS A 88 10.99 -13.35 9.37
N ILE A 89 11.29 -12.41 8.48
CA ILE A 89 10.60 -12.24 7.19
C ILE A 89 11.52 -12.70 6.07
N LYS A 90 11.07 -13.69 5.29
CA LYS A 90 11.80 -14.14 4.11
C LYS A 90 11.25 -13.40 2.87
N PRO A 91 12.10 -12.68 2.12
CA PRO A 91 11.66 -12.09 0.85
C PRO A 91 11.20 -13.14 -0.15
N ALA A 92 10.26 -12.80 -1.03
CA ALA A 92 9.87 -13.70 -2.11
C ALA A 92 11.08 -14.05 -3.01
N LEU A 93 11.26 -15.34 -3.30
CA LEU A 93 12.36 -15.84 -4.14
C LEU A 93 12.31 -15.32 -5.59
N ASN A 94 11.12 -14.95 -6.07
CA ASN A 94 10.89 -14.50 -7.42
C ASN A 94 10.14 -13.17 -7.43
N HIS A 95 10.87 -12.07 -7.59
CA HIS A 95 10.30 -10.72 -7.71
C HIS A 95 9.34 -10.54 -8.91
N ARG A 96 9.25 -11.52 -9.83
CA ARG A 96 8.25 -11.51 -10.92
C ARG A 96 6.92 -12.13 -10.50
N ASP A 97 6.86 -12.87 -9.40
CA ASP A 97 5.60 -13.34 -8.83
C ASP A 97 4.92 -12.18 -8.11
N ARG A 98 3.99 -11.52 -8.81
CA ARG A 98 3.27 -10.34 -8.31
C ARG A 98 2.26 -10.65 -7.21
N LEU A 99 2.18 -11.90 -6.74
CA LEU A 99 1.19 -12.35 -5.76
C LEU A 99 1.81 -12.63 -4.38
N VAL A 100 3.14 -12.54 -4.26
CA VAL A 100 3.87 -12.82 -3.03
C VAL A 100 5.00 -11.81 -2.88
N ASP A 101 4.92 -11.00 -1.84
CA ASP A 101 5.97 -10.05 -1.47
C ASP A 101 6.98 -10.70 -0.52
N PHE A 102 6.48 -11.45 0.47
CA PHE A 102 7.29 -12.08 1.51
C PHE A 102 6.60 -13.29 2.16
N GLU A 103 7.35 -14.01 2.99
CA GLU A 103 6.90 -15.15 3.79
C GLU A 103 7.19 -14.90 5.27
N ILE A 104 6.20 -15.19 6.13
CA ILE A 104 6.31 -15.18 7.60
C ILE A 104 5.92 -16.57 8.10
N GLU A 105 6.79 -17.23 8.86
CA GLU A 105 6.54 -18.58 9.42
C GLU A 105 6.05 -19.61 8.38
N GLY A 106 6.56 -19.55 7.14
CA GLY A 106 6.16 -20.47 6.06
C GLY A 106 4.89 -20.06 5.30
N ILE A 107 4.21 -18.97 5.71
CA ILE A 107 3.02 -18.45 5.06
C ILE A 107 3.39 -17.28 4.15
N LYS A 108 3.08 -17.40 2.86
CA LYS A 108 3.31 -16.37 1.85
C LYS A 108 2.21 -15.31 1.90
N PHE A 109 2.61 -14.04 1.78
CA PHE A 109 1.72 -12.88 1.77
C PHE A 109 2.12 -11.87 0.69
N ASP A 110 1.12 -11.20 0.12
CA ASP A 110 1.25 -9.85 -0.44
C ASP A 110 0.79 -8.83 0.61
N HIS A 111 1.30 -7.61 0.58
CA HIS A 111 0.84 -6.54 1.46
C HIS A 111 -0.01 -5.53 0.71
N LYS A 112 -0.95 -4.90 1.42
CA LYS A 112 -1.73 -3.80 0.86
C LYS A 112 -1.93 -2.69 1.86
N THR A 113 -1.33 -1.55 1.57
CA THR A 113 -1.59 -0.32 2.32
C THR A 113 -2.88 0.32 1.80
N SER A 114 -3.89 0.42 2.67
CA SER A 114 -5.17 1.05 2.41
C SER A 114 -5.42 2.17 3.41
N ILE A 115 -6.09 3.23 2.99
CA ILE A 115 -6.74 4.11 3.97
C ILE A 115 -7.95 3.38 4.55
N PHE A 116 -8.38 3.75 5.76
CA PHE A 116 -9.66 3.28 6.29
C PHE A 116 -10.77 3.68 5.31
N PRO A 117 -11.55 2.73 4.80
CA PRO A 117 -12.51 3.00 3.74
C PRO A 117 -13.70 3.84 4.21
N GLU A 118 -13.92 4.98 3.54
CA GLU A 118 -15.06 5.87 3.82
C GLU A 118 -16.41 5.20 3.61
N ASN A 119 -16.50 4.28 2.64
CA ASN A 119 -17.73 3.55 2.30
C ASN A 119 -17.90 2.23 3.06
N TYR A 120 -17.06 1.96 4.07
CA TYR A 120 -17.30 0.84 4.96
C TYR A 120 -18.38 1.21 5.96
N PRO A 121 -19.42 0.37 6.14
CA PRO A 121 -20.64 0.79 6.84
C PRO A 121 -20.50 0.87 8.38
N PHE A 122 -19.35 0.51 8.95
CA PHE A 122 -19.14 0.47 10.40
C PHE A 122 -17.99 1.37 10.84
N SER A 123 -17.96 1.72 12.13
CA SER A 123 -16.92 2.57 12.71
C SER A 123 -15.56 1.86 12.78
N LEU A 124 -14.51 2.64 13.07
CA LEU A 124 -13.17 2.10 13.29
C LEU A 124 -13.14 1.13 14.48
N GLU A 125 -13.81 1.48 15.58
CA GLU A 125 -13.87 0.66 16.81
C GLU A 125 -14.55 -0.68 16.53
N HIS A 126 -15.62 -0.66 15.73
CA HIS A 126 -16.25 -1.89 15.25
C HIS A 126 -15.30 -2.71 14.39
N ALA A 127 -14.58 -2.09 13.46
CA ALA A 127 -13.62 -2.78 12.60
C ALA A 127 -12.45 -3.39 13.39
N GLN A 128 -11.96 -2.71 14.42
CA GLN A 128 -10.90 -3.23 15.30
C GLN A 128 -11.38 -4.43 16.13
N SER A 129 -12.63 -4.38 16.61
CA SER A 129 -13.26 -5.47 17.37
C SER A 129 -13.69 -6.65 16.47
N ASN A 130 -13.93 -6.38 15.18
CA ASN A 130 -14.35 -7.36 14.18
C ASN A 130 -13.55 -7.20 12.89
N LYS A 131 -12.26 -7.55 12.93
CA LYS A 131 -11.36 -7.42 11.78
C LYS A 131 -11.86 -8.18 10.55
N LYS A 132 -12.50 -9.34 10.75
CA LYS A 132 -13.01 -10.19 9.66
C LYS A 132 -13.96 -9.42 8.73
N SER A 133 -14.90 -8.67 9.30
CA SER A 133 -15.85 -7.85 8.53
C SER A 133 -15.14 -6.86 7.60
N LEU A 134 -14.12 -6.15 8.12
CA LEU A 134 -13.36 -5.20 7.31
C LEU A 134 -12.50 -5.91 6.25
N ILE A 135 -11.86 -7.04 6.59
CA ILE A 135 -11.06 -7.82 5.63
C ILE A 135 -11.93 -8.28 4.46
N GLU A 136 -13.11 -8.86 4.72
CA GLU A 136 -14.05 -9.28 3.69
C GLU A 136 -14.47 -8.10 2.79
N TRP A 137 -14.76 -6.95 3.40
CA TRP A 137 -15.07 -5.73 2.67
C TRP A 137 -13.89 -5.27 1.79
N LEU A 138 -12.66 -5.31 2.28
CA LEU A 138 -11.46 -4.90 1.54
C LEU A 138 -11.20 -5.80 0.33
N TYR A 139 -11.37 -7.12 0.47
CA TYR A 139 -11.26 -8.04 -0.67
C TYR A 139 -12.36 -7.84 -1.71
N LYS A 140 -13.59 -7.53 -1.27
CA LYS A 140 -14.73 -7.28 -2.16
C LYS A 140 -14.56 -5.99 -2.95
N ASN A 141 -14.04 -4.94 -2.32
CA ASN A 141 -13.97 -3.57 -2.85
C ASN A 141 -12.59 -3.19 -3.43
N GLN A 142 -11.69 -4.15 -3.64
CA GLN A 142 -10.41 -3.89 -4.31
C GLN A 142 -10.58 -3.58 -5.82
N SER A 143 -9.50 -3.13 -6.47
CA SER A 143 -9.48 -2.94 -7.93
C SER A 143 -9.93 -4.23 -8.63
N GLN A 144 -10.95 -4.14 -9.49
CA GLN A 144 -11.57 -5.28 -10.16
C GLN A 144 -10.88 -5.70 -11.45
N GLN A 145 -9.77 -5.05 -11.82
CA GLN A 145 -9.04 -5.30 -13.07
C GLN A 145 -7.92 -6.35 -12.86
N GLN A 146 -6.88 -6.36 -13.71
CA GLN A 146 -5.75 -7.32 -13.69
C GLN A 146 -4.97 -7.41 -12.35
N ARG A 147 -5.26 -6.53 -11.39
CA ARG A 147 -4.65 -6.51 -10.05
C ARG A 147 -5.50 -7.22 -8.99
N LYS A 148 -6.64 -7.83 -9.35
CA LYS A 148 -7.49 -8.59 -8.41
C LYS A 148 -6.88 -9.96 -8.16
N HIS A 149 -6.52 -10.24 -6.92
CA HIS A 149 -6.26 -11.59 -6.44
C HIS A 149 -6.87 -11.79 -5.05
N LEU A 150 -7.07 -13.08 -4.72
CA LEU A 150 -7.70 -13.54 -3.48
C LEU A 150 -6.74 -14.41 -2.65
N LYS A 151 -5.43 -14.32 -2.96
CA LYS A 151 -4.35 -14.94 -2.18
C LYS A 151 -4.14 -14.18 -0.87
N ASN A 152 -3.40 -14.80 0.04
CA ASN A 152 -3.13 -14.28 1.38
C ASN A 152 -2.60 -12.84 1.33
N ARG A 153 -3.14 -12.00 2.21
CA ARG A 153 -2.78 -10.58 2.24
C ARG A 153 -2.75 -10.02 3.65
N LEU A 154 -1.70 -9.27 3.97
CA LEU A 154 -1.69 -8.40 5.14
C LEU A 154 -2.13 -6.99 4.74
N PHE A 155 -3.19 -6.49 5.35
CA PHE A 155 -3.64 -5.12 5.12
C PHE A 155 -2.99 -4.19 6.14
N ILE A 156 -2.40 -3.09 5.67
CA ILE A 156 -2.01 -1.98 6.54
C ILE A 156 -3.08 -0.92 6.39
N VAL A 157 -3.94 -0.78 7.40
CA VAL A 157 -5.09 0.14 7.38
C VAL A 157 -4.71 1.44 8.09
N LEU A 158 -4.65 2.53 7.32
CA LEU A 158 -4.21 3.84 7.76
C LEU A 158 -5.41 4.73 8.12
N TYR A 159 -5.38 5.30 9.32
CA TYR A 159 -6.38 6.25 9.78
C TYR A 159 -5.73 7.38 10.57
N ASP A 160 -6.11 8.61 10.24
CA ASP A 160 -5.67 9.84 10.89
C ASP A 160 -6.88 10.42 11.60
N MET A 161 -6.89 10.37 12.93
CA MET A 161 -8.04 10.78 13.71
C MET A 161 -8.25 12.29 13.68
N ARG A 162 -7.18 13.08 13.51
CA ARG A 162 -7.20 14.54 13.59
C ARG A 162 -7.48 15.20 12.25
N LEU A 163 -6.64 14.94 11.26
CA LEU A 163 -6.64 15.68 10.00
C LEU A 163 -7.50 15.01 8.92
N LYS A 164 -7.90 13.75 9.13
CA LYS A 164 -8.57 12.91 8.11
C LYS A 164 -7.81 12.80 6.79
N GLN A 165 -6.53 13.16 6.77
CA GLN A 165 -5.65 13.09 5.60
C GLN A 165 -4.94 11.74 5.54
N HIS A 166 -5.72 10.66 5.58
CA HIS A 166 -5.25 9.27 5.72
C HIS A 166 -4.17 8.89 4.70
N TRP A 167 -4.27 9.40 3.47
CA TRP A 167 -3.33 9.10 2.39
C TRP A 167 -1.92 9.66 2.65
N LYS A 168 -1.77 10.73 3.45
CA LYS A 168 -0.46 11.31 3.80
C LYS A 168 0.36 10.35 4.66
N LEU A 169 -0.30 9.53 5.49
CA LEU A 169 0.33 8.53 6.34
C LEU A 169 1.12 7.48 5.54
N LYS A 170 0.83 7.28 4.24
CA LYS A 170 1.62 6.40 3.37
C LYS A 170 3.08 6.83 3.22
N SER A 171 3.39 8.11 3.49
CA SER A 171 4.75 8.64 3.45
C SER A 171 5.49 8.53 4.78
N GLU A 172 4.81 8.22 5.89
CA GLU A 172 5.39 8.19 7.24
C GLU A 172 6.11 6.85 7.49
N LEU A 173 7.11 6.55 6.67
CA LEU A 173 7.75 5.24 6.60
C LEU A 173 8.49 4.85 7.89
N ILE A 174 9.10 5.79 8.60
CA ILE A 174 9.77 5.51 9.89
C ILE A 174 8.72 5.06 10.92
N TRP A 175 7.56 5.72 10.94
CA TRP A 175 6.45 5.35 11.82
C TRP A 175 5.83 4.01 11.42
N LEU A 176 5.60 3.79 10.11
CA LEU A 176 5.15 2.50 9.57
C LEU A 176 6.11 1.37 9.93
N SER A 177 7.42 1.61 9.88
CA SER A 177 8.43 0.61 10.26
C SER A 177 8.30 0.17 11.71
N LYS A 178 7.96 1.07 12.64
CA LYS A 178 7.73 0.71 14.04
C LYS A 178 6.49 -0.16 14.20
N ILE A 179 5.38 0.22 13.57
CA ILE A 179 4.13 -0.54 13.63
C ILE A 179 4.30 -1.93 13.02
N ILE A 180 4.97 -2.03 11.87
CA ILE A 180 5.22 -3.31 11.21
C ILE A 180 6.19 -4.16 12.05
N SER A 181 7.21 -3.56 12.68
CA SER A 181 8.11 -4.27 13.59
C SER A 181 7.35 -4.86 14.79
N GLU A 182 6.42 -4.10 15.39
CA GLU A 182 5.61 -4.58 16.51
C GLU A 182 4.72 -5.75 16.10
N TYR A 183 4.07 -5.65 14.94
CA TYR A 183 3.25 -6.72 14.38
C TYR A 183 4.06 -7.98 14.12
N THR A 184 5.17 -7.86 13.38
CA THR A 184 6.02 -9.00 12.99
C THR A 184 6.70 -9.67 14.19
N THR A 185 7.02 -8.91 15.24
CA THR A 185 7.58 -9.48 16.48
C THR A 185 6.57 -10.37 17.20
N LYS A 186 5.30 -9.96 17.23
CA LYS A 186 4.17 -10.64 17.90
C LYS A 186 3.34 -11.50 16.94
N PHE A 187 3.85 -11.75 15.73
CA PHE A 187 3.13 -12.51 14.73
C PHE A 187 2.84 -13.92 15.25
N ASP A 188 1.62 -14.38 15.00
CA ASP A 188 1.16 -15.72 15.33
C ASP A 188 0.10 -16.10 14.29
N ALA A 189 0.38 -17.18 13.55
CA ALA A 189 -0.50 -17.69 12.51
C ALA A 189 -1.91 -18.05 13.03
N GLY A 190 -2.05 -18.40 14.31
CA GLY A 190 -3.33 -18.71 14.95
C GLY A 190 -4.27 -17.51 15.05
N ASN A 191 -3.74 -16.28 14.99
CA ASN A 191 -4.52 -15.04 15.03
C ASN A 191 -5.00 -14.57 13.64
N LEU A 192 -4.58 -15.25 12.57
CA LEU A 192 -4.98 -14.91 11.21
C LEU A 192 -6.47 -15.18 10.99
N ILE A 193 -7.13 -14.28 10.26
CA ILE A 193 -8.48 -14.52 9.78
C ILE A 193 -8.42 -15.45 8.57
N ARG A 194 -9.06 -16.61 8.71
CA ARG A 194 -9.26 -17.58 7.63
C ARG A 194 -10.57 -17.31 6.90
N LEU A 195 -10.48 -17.09 5.60
CA LEU A 195 -11.59 -16.90 4.66
C LEU A 195 -11.58 -17.99 3.60
N GLU A 196 -12.73 -18.22 2.96
CA GLU A 196 -12.86 -19.05 1.76
C GLU A 196 -13.33 -18.15 0.62
N LEU A 197 -12.40 -17.40 0.02
CA LEU A 197 -12.71 -16.48 -1.08
C LEU A 197 -12.77 -17.19 -2.44
N VAL A 198 -12.14 -18.37 -2.53
CA VAL A 198 -12.20 -19.31 -3.65
C VAL A 198 -12.60 -20.66 -3.06
N LYS A 199 -13.60 -21.30 -3.68
CA LYS A 199 -14.16 -22.57 -3.17
C LYS A 199 -13.07 -23.61 -2.99
N GLY A 200 -12.95 -24.16 -1.78
CA GLY A 200 -11.95 -25.17 -1.42
C GLY A 200 -10.53 -24.62 -1.15
N GLU A 201 -10.29 -23.31 -1.27
CA GLU A 201 -9.01 -22.67 -0.94
C GLU A 201 -9.15 -21.77 0.29
N ALA A 202 -8.24 -21.93 1.25
CA ALA A 202 -8.12 -21.02 2.38
C ALA A 202 -7.36 -19.75 1.98
N THR A 203 -7.95 -18.59 2.23
CA THR A 203 -7.26 -17.31 2.21
C THR A 203 -7.00 -16.86 3.64
N LEU A 204 -5.73 -16.62 3.99
CA LEU A 204 -5.32 -16.10 5.28
C LEU A 204 -5.06 -14.59 5.20
N SER A 205 -5.52 -13.84 6.19
CA SER A 205 -5.38 -12.40 6.20
C SER A 205 -5.43 -11.82 7.60
N ASP A 206 -4.86 -10.64 7.78
CA ASP A 206 -4.97 -9.86 9.00
C ASP A 206 -4.79 -8.37 8.70
N ILE A 207 -5.02 -7.55 9.72
CA ILE A 207 -4.89 -6.09 9.66
C ILE A 207 -3.80 -5.62 10.63
N ILE A 208 -2.86 -4.86 10.07
CA ILE A 208 -1.92 -4.01 10.79
C ILE A 208 -2.54 -2.60 10.85
N TRP A 209 -2.86 -2.14 12.06
CA TRP A 209 -3.51 -0.85 12.26
C TRP A 209 -2.50 0.30 12.35
N GLY A 210 -2.50 1.18 11.34
CA GLY A 210 -1.76 2.43 11.36
C GLY A 210 -2.67 3.59 11.75
N ILE A 211 -2.95 3.73 13.04
CA ILE A 211 -3.82 4.80 13.57
C ILE A 211 -2.97 5.90 14.17
N ARG A 212 -3.13 7.13 13.67
CA ARG A 212 -2.49 8.33 14.21
C ARG A 212 -3.51 9.16 14.98
N SER A 213 -3.22 9.34 16.27
CA SER A 213 -4.06 10.09 17.23
C SER A 213 -3.69 11.55 17.35
#